data_AF-A0A2E4S880-F1
#
_entry.id   AF-A0A2E4S880-F1
#
_cell.length_a   1.000
_cell.length_b   1.000
_cell.length_c   1.000
_cell.angle_alpha   90.00
_cell.angle_beta   90.00
_cell.angle_gamma   90.00
#
_symmetry.space_group_name_H-M   'P 1'
#
loop_
_entity.id
_entity.type
_entity.pdbx_description
1 polymer ?
#
loop_
_entity_poly.entity_id
_entity_poly.type
_entity_poly.pdbx_seq_one_letter_code
_entity_poly.pdbx_strand_id
1 'polypeptide(L)'
;MATLRALDKITGRSTDFEIEVGKPVVYGVLEVDLKVCFQTPPEEPPESAAFLQITEADYVATNTLTEPRLLSDVKAELDAADRKTAPRQPAEKEEEAGPLFSGWMFASSPGLSALEHPVYDVWVIRCKQPSPESLSSPASPDE
;
A
#
# COMPACT_ATOMS: atom_id res chain seq x y z
N MET A 1 2.53 4.36 10.84
CA MET A 1 2.39 3.13 10.05
C MET A 1 0.98 2.59 10.24
N ALA A 2 0.51 1.72 9.36
CA ALA A 2 -0.76 1.01 9.49
C ALA A 2 -0.56 -0.47 9.23
N THR A 3 -1.39 -1.31 9.83
CA THR A 3 -1.62 -2.68 9.38
C THR A 3 -2.89 -2.69 8.54
N LEU A 4 -2.78 -3.12 7.29
CA LEU A 4 -3.90 -3.33 6.38
C LEU A 4 -4.09 -4.83 6.15
N ARG A 5 -5.31 -5.22 5.78
CA ARG A 5 -5.64 -6.55 5.30
C ARG A 5 -6.15 -6.44 3.87
N ALA A 6 -5.62 -7.29 2.99
CA ALA A 6 -6.15 -7.48 1.66
C ALA A 6 -6.79 -8.86 1.53
N LEU A 7 -7.96 -8.93 0.90
CA LEU A 7 -8.66 -10.15 0.51
C LEU A 7 -8.64 -10.28 -1.01
N ASP A 8 -8.15 -11.40 -1.49
CA ASP A 8 -8.40 -11.84 -2.85
C ASP A 8 -9.79 -12.51 -2.90
N LYS A 9 -10.73 -11.90 -3.60
CA LYS A 9 -12.13 -12.36 -3.77
C LYS A 9 -12.24 -13.59 -4.67
N ILE A 10 -11.23 -13.85 -5.51
CA ILE A 10 -11.19 -15.02 -6.40
C ILE A 10 -10.71 -16.24 -5.63
N THR A 11 -9.64 -16.10 -4.84
CA THR A 11 -9.06 -17.22 -4.08
C THR A 11 -9.60 -17.36 -2.66
N GLY A 12 -10.25 -16.32 -2.12
CA GLY A 12 -10.72 -16.25 -0.75
C GLY A 12 -9.60 -16.06 0.30
N ARG A 13 -8.36 -15.82 -0.14
CA ARG A 13 -7.20 -15.66 0.75
C ARG A 13 -7.08 -14.23 1.25
N SER A 14 -6.92 -14.07 2.56
CA SER A 14 -6.55 -12.80 3.18
C SER A 14 -5.06 -12.74 3.52
N THR A 15 -4.47 -11.57 3.35
CA THR A 15 -3.07 -11.27 3.66
C THR A 15 -3.00 -9.96 4.43
N ASP A 16 -2.29 -9.97 5.56
CA ASP A 16 -2.06 -8.77 6.35
C ASP A 16 -0.67 -8.22 6.02
N PHE A 17 -0.58 -6.90 5.89
CA PHE A 17 0.69 -6.23 5.62
C PHE A 17 0.79 -4.88 6.32
N GLU A 18 2.03 -4.48 6.59
CA GLU A 18 2.33 -3.17 7.17
C GLU A 18 2.69 -2.20 6.06
N ILE A 19 2.18 -0.97 6.18
CA ILE A 19 2.47 0.13 5.27
C ILE A 19 2.86 1.39 6.05
N GLU A 20 3.87 2.10 5.55
CA GLU A 20 4.31 3.37 6.10
C GLU A 20 3.64 4.54 5.40
N VAL A 21 3.49 5.65 6.13
CA VAL A 21 2.89 6.85 5.55
C VAL A 21 3.79 7.40 4.45
N GLY A 22 3.25 7.60 3.25
CA GLY A 22 3.98 8.10 2.09
C GLY A 22 4.94 7.09 1.44
N LYS A 23 4.90 5.81 1.83
CA LYS A 23 5.60 4.72 1.14
C LYS A 23 4.56 3.76 0.54
N PRO A 24 4.13 3.98 -0.71
CA PRO A 24 3.13 3.12 -1.34
C PRO A 24 3.64 1.69 -1.51
N VAL A 25 2.72 0.75 -1.35
CA VAL A 25 2.98 -0.69 -1.44
C VAL A 25 2.09 -1.28 -2.53
N VAL A 26 2.64 -2.21 -3.31
CA VAL A 26 1.89 -2.93 -4.33
C VAL A 26 1.39 -4.27 -3.77
N TYR A 27 0.09 -4.55 -3.94
CA TYR A 27 -0.54 -5.83 -3.66
C TYR A 27 -1.36 -6.29 -4.86
N GLY A 28 -0.91 -7.35 -5.54
CA GLY A 28 -1.54 -7.81 -6.77
C GLY A 28 -1.47 -6.74 -7.85
N VAL A 29 -2.62 -6.21 -8.26
CA VAL A 29 -2.74 -5.09 -9.23
C VAL A 29 -3.07 -3.76 -8.56
N LEU A 30 -3.02 -3.69 -7.23
CA LEU A 30 -3.33 -2.46 -6.49
C LEU A 30 -2.05 -1.79 -6.02
N GLU A 31 -1.91 -0.51 -6.30
CA GLU A 31 -1.00 0.37 -5.58
C GLU A 31 -1.77 1.02 -4.43
N VAL A 32 -1.34 0.75 -3.20
CA VAL A 32 -1.95 1.24 -1.98
C VAL A 32 -1.04 2.29 -1.36
N ASP A 33 -1.52 3.52 -1.25
CA ASP A 33 -0.82 4.64 -0.63
C ASP A 33 -1.51 5.07 0.67
N LEU A 34 -0.77 4.97 1.77
CA LEU A 34 -1.20 5.47 3.07
C LEU A 34 -0.81 6.94 3.20
N LYS A 35 -1.78 7.85 3.09
CA LYS A 35 -1.54 9.29 3.29
C LYS A 35 -1.51 9.68 4.76
N VAL A 36 -2.44 9.12 5.55
CA VAL A 36 -2.59 9.46 6.97
C VAL A 36 -3.04 8.22 7.75
N CYS A 37 -2.53 8.03 8.95
CA CYS A 37 -3.05 7.06 9.91
C CYS A 37 -3.25 7.75 11.27
N PHE A 38 -4.45 7.62 11.82
CA PHE A 38 -4.84 8.18 13.10
C PHE A 38 -5.37 7.09 14.02
N GLN A 39 -4.94 7.12 15.28
CA GLN A 39 -5.46 6.26 16.34
C GLN A 39 -6.01 7.15 17.45
N THR A 40 -7.22 6.86 17.93
CA THR A 40 -7.79 7.61 19.04
C THR A 40 -6.96 7.46 20.31
N PRO A 41 -6.92 8.50 21.17
CA PRO A 41 -6.28 8.43 22.48
C PRO A 41 -6.88 7.32 23.36
N PRO A 42 -6.12 6.78 24.33
CA PRO A 42 -6.60 5.71 25.20
C PRO A 42 -7.73 6.14 26.15
N GLU A 43 -8.01 7.45 26.29
CA GLU A 43 -9.15 7.95 27.08
C GLU A 43 -10.49 7.76 26.35
N GLU A 44 -10.47 7.56 25.04
CA GLU A 44 -11.63 7.35 24.19
C GLU A 44 -11.72 5.88 23.72
N PRO A 45 -12.89 5.42 23.22
CA PRO A 45 -12.98 4.11 22.59
C PRO A 45 -11.91 3.96 21.48
N PRO A 46 -11.18 2.84 21.45
CA PRO A 46 -10.10 2.65 20.50
C PRO A 46 -10.66 2.54 19.08
N GLU A 47 -10.25 3.46 18.22
CA GLU A 47 -10.60 3.52 16.80
C GLU A 47 -9.36 3.83 15.98
N SER A 48 -9.22 3.17 14.83
CA SER A 48 -8.13 3.42 13.89
C SER A 48 -8.73 3.88 12.57
N ALA A 49 -8.41 5.11 12.19
CA ALA A 49 -8.85 5.71 10.93
C ALA A 49 -7.64 6.01 10.05
N ALA A 50 -7.67 5.59 8.78
CA ALA A 50 -6.61 5.91 7.83
C ALA A 50 -7.19 6.50 6.54
N PHE A 51 -6.49 7.49 5.99
CA PHE A 51 -6.77 8.00 4.66
C PHE A 51 -5.91 7.23 3.67
N LEU A 52 -6.57 6.46 2.80
CA LEU A 52 -5.93 5.64 1.78
C LEU A 52 -6.26 6.20 0.41
N GLN A 53 -5.27 6.18 -0.47
CA GLN A 53 -5.45 6.35 -1.90
C GLN A 53 -5.00 5.06 -2.57
N ILE A 54 -5.89 4.44 -3.35
CA ILE A 54 -5.64 3.16 -4.01
C ILE A 54 -5.86 3.38 -5.50
N THR A 55 -4.90 2.93 -6.30
CA THR A 55 -4.90 3.02 -7.76
C THR A 55 -4.60 1.66 -8.36
N GLU A 56 -4.87 1.50 -9.66
CA GLU A 56 -4.47 0.31 -10.39
C GLU A 56 -2.97 0.42 -10.72
N ALA A 57 -2.20 -0.60 -10.35
CA ALA A 57 -0.78 -0.69 -10.66
C ALA A 57 -0.59 -1.27 -12.07
N ASP A 58 0.41 -0.78 -12.81
CA ASP A 58 0.77 -1.32 -14.12
C ASP A 58 1.08 -2.83 -14.03
N TYR A 59 0.47 -3.64 -14.91
CA TYR A 59 0.59 -5.10 -14.95
C TYR A 59 2.04 -5.63 -15.00
N VAL A 60 3.01 -4.80 -15.37
CA VAL A 60 4.44 -5.17 -15.38
C VAL A 60 5.01 -5.30 -13.96
N ALA A 61 4.41 -4.64 -12.97
CA ALA A 61 4.78 -4.70 -11.56
C ALA A 61 4.18 -5.91 -10.79
N THR A 62 3.28 -6.68 -11.40
CA THR A 62 2.28 -7.50 -10.66
C THR A 62 2.65 -8.97 -10.48
N ASN A 63 3.93 -9.37 -10.60
CA ASN A 63 4.33 -10.77 -10.37
C ASN A 63 4.46 -11.15 -8.87
N THR A 64 3.83 -10.39 -7.98
CA THR A 64 3.96 -10.50 -6.51
C THR A 64 2.66 -10.98 -5.88
N LEU A 65 2.12 -12.10 -6.39
CA LEU A 65 0.83 -12.66 -5.96
C LEU A 65 0.82 -13.21 -4.51
N THR A 66 1.95 -13.21 -3.81
CA THR A 66 2.07 -13.83 -2.48
C THR A 66 2.53 -12.88 -1.38
N GLU A 67 3.25 -11.81 -1.73
CA GLU A 67 3.85 -10.88 -0.76
C GLU A 67 3.77 -9.44 -1.26
N PRO A 68 3.30 -8.49 -0.44
CA PRO A 68 3.32 -7.07 -0.78
C PRO A 68 4.77 -6.58 -0.89
N ARG A 69 5.05 -5.73 -1.87
CA ARG A 69 6.39 -5.15 -2.09
C ARG A 69 6.33 -3.63 -2.14
N LEU A 70 7.40 -2.97 -1.69
CA LEU A 70 7.54 -1.52 -1.79
C LEU A 70 7.62 -1.11 -3.26
N LEU A 71 6.87 -0.08 -3.64
CA LEU A 71 6.85 0.42 -5.00
C LEU A 71 8.24 0.84 -5.49
N SER A 72 9.08 1.40 -4.61
CA SER A 72 10.46 1.78 -4.93
C SER A 72 11.32 0.62 -5.38
N ASP A 73 11.15 -0.54 -4.76
CA ASP A 73 11.96 -1.73 -5.04
C ASP A 73 11.54 -2.33 -6.38
N VAL A 74 10.23 -2.41 -6.63
CA VAL A 74 9.67 -2.85 -7.91
C VAL A 74 10.13 -1.94 -9.04
N LYS A 75 10.08 -0.62 -8.84
CA LYS A 75 10.55 0.35 -9.84
C LYS A 75 12.04 0.22 -10.12
N ALA A 76 12.86 0.01 -9.09
CA ALA A 76 14.29 -0.22 -9.25
C ALA A 76 14.60 -1.52 -10.04
N GLU A 77 13.84 -2.60 -9.82
CA GLU A 77 13.94 -3.84 -10.59
C GLU A 77 13.56 -3.62 -12.07
N LEU A 78 12.51 -2.85 -12.33
CA LEU A 78 12.03 -2.51 -13.68
C LEU A 78 13.02 -1.60 -14.43
N ASP A 79 13.49 -0.53 -13.81
CA ASP A 79 14.49 0.38 -14.38
C ASP A 79 15.81 -0.35 -14.70
N ALA A 80 16.17 -1.37 -13.92
CA ALA A 80 17.32 -2.23 -14.20
C ALA A 80 17.10 -3.17 -15.41
N ALA A 81 15.86 -3.62 -15.63
CA ALA A 81 15.47 -4.46 -16.77
C ALA A 81 15.30 -3.66 -18.08
N ASP A 82 14.88 -2.38 -17.99
CA ASP A 82 14.58 -1.49 -19.13
C ASP A 82 15.83 -0.90 -19.82
N ARG A 83 17.05 -1.29 -19.43
CA ARG A 83 18.29 -0.78 -20.05
C ARG A 83 18.54 -1.26 -21.50
N LYS A 84 17.58 -1.94 -22.14
CA LYS A 84 17.70 -2.46 -23.52
C LYS A 84 16.67 -1.96 -24.53
N THR A 85 15.66 -1.17 -24.14
CA THR A 85 14.66 -0.67 -25.11
C THR A 85 14.22 0.75 -24.80
N ALA A 86 14.93 1.75 -25.34
CA ALA A 86 14.40 3.11 -25.48
C ALA A 86 13.97 3.33 -26.93
N PRO A 87 12.88 4.07 -27.19
CA PRO A 87 12.88 5.50 -26.92
C PRO A 87 11.83 5.96 -25.90
N ARG A 88 12.25 6.92 -25.06
CA ARG A 88 11.39 7.86 -24.34
C ARG A 88 10.30 8.41 -25.25
N GLN A 89 9.05 8.08 -24.98
CA GLN A 89 7.94 8.94 -25.34
C GLN A 89 7.79 10.01 -24.25
N PRO A 90 7.52 11.28 -24.59
CA PRO A 90 7.01 12.24 -23.62
C PRO A 90 5.75 11.64 -22.99
N ALA A 91 5.55 11.89 -21.70
CA ALA A 91 4.29 11.58 -21.02
C ALA A 91 3.15 12.34 -21.73
N GLU A 92 2.56 11.72 -22.74
CA GLU A 92 1.34 12.20 -23.40
C GLU A 92 0.21 11.87 -22.44
N LYS A 93 -0.06 12.80 -21.51
CA LYS A 93 -1.13 12.82 -20.52
C LYS A 93 -1.70 11.43 -20.20
N GLU A 94 -1.24 10.86 -19.09
CA GLU A 94 -2.08 9.95 -18.31
C GLU A 94 -3.47 10.59 -18.21
N GLU A 95 -4.41 10.14 -19.05
CA GLU A 95 -5.82 10.39 -18.77
C GLU A 95 -6.00 9.79 -17.39
N GLU A 96 -6.29 10.65 -16.42
CA GLU A 96 -6.35 10.27 -15.02
C GLU A 96 -7.32 9.11 -14.86
N ALA A 97 -6.80 7.88 -14.85
CA ALA A 97 -7.40 6.78 -14.14
C ALA A 97 -7.37 7.22 -12.68
N GLY A 98 -8.42 7.97 -12.30
CA GLY A 98 -8.58 8.47 -10.96
C GLY A 98 -8.46 7.32 -9.97
N PRO A 99 -8.10 7.60 -8.72
CA PRO A 99 -7.91 6.55 -7.73
C PRO A 99 -9.17 5.67 -7.62
N LEU A 100 -8.97 4.35 -7.70
CA LEU A 100 -10.00 3.33 -7.45
C LEU A 100 -10.66 3.53 -6.10
N PHE A 101 -9.90 4.05 -5.14
CA PHE A 101 -10.42 4.51 -3.86
C PHE A 101 -9.61 5.70 -3.36
N SER A 102 -10.27 6.72 -2.84
CA SER A 102 -9.63 7.84 -2.15
C SER A 102 -10.54 8.29 -1.03
N GLY A 103 -10.19 7.96 0.21
CA GLY A 103 -11.06 8.25 1.34
C GLY A 103 -10.55 7.78 2.68
N TRP A 104 -11.31 8.16 3.71
CA TRP A 104 -11.11 7.69 5.07
C TRP A 104 -11.71 6.29 5.24
N MET A 105 -11.00 5.44 5.94
CA MET A 105 -11.47 4.12 6.31
C MET A 105 -11.25 3.88 7.80
N PHE A 106 -12.28 3.35 8.45
CA PHE A 106 -12.33 3.09 9.89
C PHE A 106 -12.21 1.59 10.14
N ALA A 107 -11.34 1.20 11.06
CA ALA A 107 -11.06 -0.20 11.37
C ALA A 107 -12.30 -0.92 11.94
N SER A 108 -13.14 -0.22 12.71
CA SER A 108 -14.38 -0.82 13.24
C SER A 108 -15.48 -0.97 12.20
N SER A 109 -15.43 -0.19 11.12
CA SER A 109 -16.50 -0.10 10.12
C SER A 109 -15.94 0.09 8.69
N PRO A 110 -15.17 -0.87 8.16
CA PRO A 110 -14.55 -0.75 6.85
C PRO A 110 -15.59 -0.65 5.71
N GLY A 111 -16.79 -1.22 5.92
CA GLY A 111 -17.90 -1.16 4.96
C GLY A 111 -18.52 0.22 4.74
N LEU A 112 -18.22 1.22 5.59
CA LEU A 112 -18.69 2.59 5.38
C LEU A 112 -17.96 3.32 4.25
N SER A 113 -16.78 2.83 3.88
CA SER A 113 -15.94 3.39 2.82
C SER A 113 -15.08 2.27 2.25
N ALA A 114 -15.76 1.27 1.67
CA ALA A 114 -15.12 0.09 1.13
C ALA A 114 -14.44 0.36 -0.22
N LEU A 115 -13.33 -0.32 -0.47
CA LEU A 115 -12.71 -0.38 -1.79
C LEU A 115 -13.56 -1.24 -2.72
N GLU A 116 -14.06 -0.66 -3.80
CA GLU A 116 -14.80 -1.38 -4.83
C GLU A 116 -13.87 -1.86 -5.96
N HIS A 117 -13.25 -3.02 -5.77
CA HIS A 117 -12.44 -3.68 -6.80
C HIS A 117 -12.95 -5.12 -7.09
N PRO A 118 -12.98 -5.58 -8.37
CA PRO A 118 -13.54 -6.89 -8.73
C PRO A 118 -12.79 -8.09 -8.14
N VAL A 119 -11.47 -7.97 -7.97
CA VAL A 119 -10.60 -9.08 -7.54
C VAL A 119 -10.15 -8.93 -6.08
N TYR A 120 -10.04 -7.70 -5.59
CA TYR A 120 -9.39 -7.41 -4.31
C TYR A 120 -10.30 -6.56 -3.42
N ASP A 121 -10.14 -6.70 -2.12
CA ASP A 121 -10.67 -5.79 -1.11
C ASP A 121 -9.53 -5.46 -0.15
N VAL A 122 -9.41 -4.21 0.26
CA VAL A 122 -8.32 -3.76 1.14
C VAL A 122 -8.92 -2.92 2.24
N TRP A 123 -8.59 -3.24 3.49
CA TRP A 123 -9.07 -2.46 4.61
C TRP A 123 -8.08 -2.28 5.76
N VAL A 124 -8.30 -1.21 6.53
CA VAL A 124 -7.51 -0.85 7.71
C VAL A 124 -7.86 -1.79 8.86
N ILE A 125 -6.84 -2.39 9.48
CA ILE A 125 -6.99 -3.18 10.72
C ILE A 125 -6.65 -2.33 11.94
N ARG A 126 -5.52 -1.60 11.88
CA ARG A 126 -5.08 -0.71 12.97
C ARG A 126 -4.03 0.28 12.49
N CYS A 127 -4.00 1.44 13.13
CA CYS A 127 -2.84 2.32 13.09
C CYS A 127 -1.82 1.89 14.14
N LYS A 128 -0.53 2.10 13.84
CA LYS A 128 0.56 1.91 14.79
C LYS A 128 1.54 3.07 14.68
N GLN A 129 2.04 3.54 15.83
CA GLN A 129 3.12 4.51 15.84
C GLN A 129 4.42 3.84 15.35
N PRO A 130 5.23 4.50 14.51
CA PRO A 130 6.55 3.96 14.14
C PRO A 130 7.35 3.65 15.40
N SER A 131 7.63 2.37 15.67
CA SER A 131 8.49 1.97 16.78
C SER A 131 9.92 2.40 16.45
N PRO A 132 10.67 3.00 17.40
CA PRO A 132 12.02 3.53 17.15
C PRO A 132 13.04 2.46 16.72
N GLU A 133 12.75 1.16 16.91
CA GLU A 133 13.59 0.04 16.45
C GLU A 133 13.72 -0.02 14.91
N SER A 134 12.67 0.36 14.16
CA SER A 134 12.71 0.38 12.69
C SER A 134 13.53 1.56 12.13
N LEU A 135 13.85 2.55 12.95
CA LEU A 135 14.68 3.71 12.61
C LEU A 135 16.11 3.60 13.18
N SER A 136 16.42 2.53 13.91
CA SER A 136 17.70 2.33 14.60
C SER A 136 18.33 0.98 14.27
N SER A 137 18.60 0.74 12.98
CA SER A 137 19.77 -0.05 12.62
C SER A 137 20.91 0.89 12.19
N PRO A 138 21.66 1.50 13.13
CA PRO A 138 23.03 1.85 12.82
C PRO A 138 23.78 0.52 12.65
N ALA A 139 24.38 0.33 11.47
CA ALA A 139 25.35 -0.72 11.25
C ALA A 139 26.36 -0.71 12.40
N SER A 140 26.49 -1.81 13.12
CA SER A 140 27.68 -2.05 13.94
C SER A 140 28.72 -2.74 13.05
N PRO A 141 29.85 -2.09 12.73
CA PRO A 141 31.04 -2.80 12.28
C PRO A 141 31.81 -3.27 13.52
N ASP A 142 31.92 -4.58 13.72
CA ASP A 142 32.79 -5.20 14.74
C ASP A 142 32.82 -6.71 14.38
N GLU A 143 33.94 -7.41 14.17
CA GLU A 143 35.38 -7.15 14.27
C GLU A 143 36.10 -8.17 13.36
#